data_AF-A0A317SL13-F1
#
_entry.id   AF-A0A317SL13-F1
#
_cell.length_a   1.000
_cell.length_b   1.000
_cell.length_c   1.000
_cell.angle_alpha   90.00
_cell.angle_beta   90.00
_cell.angle_gamma   90.00
#
_symmetry.space_group_name_H-M   'P 1'
#
loop_
_entity.id
_entity.type
_entity.pdbx_description
1 polymer ?
#
loop_
_entity_poly.entity_id
_entity_poly.type
_entity_poly.pdbx_seq_one_letter_code
_entity_poly.pdbx_strand_id
1 'polypeptide(L)'
;MKKQPIPQILYKFLFPNPGPKDPASFDQFVHEVLDPEIRTEIAEWYNCHTPEELEEVYPGWDYADSNVRMRLSRYKGHNKLFKAFDKLGLSAHEINSVVTWHGTRWELEDWEAEAGSIRDRDPSIYDEVEDYDYDDEEEEEEEEEEEGGEAGVAAARGEGATQGSVTNTNRSTSGPP
;
A
#
# COMPACT_ATOMS: atom_id res chain seq x y z
N MET A 1 37.45 4.08 -22.66
CA MET A 1 36.48 4.97 -21.98
C MET A 1 35.75 4.14 -20.94
N LYS A 2 35.79 4.50 -19.66
CA LYS A 2 35.01 3.80 -18.62
C LYS A 2 33.53 4.12 -18.85
N LYS A 3 32.69 3.13 -19.12
CA LYS A 3 31.23 3.33 -19.17
C LYS A 3 30.81 3.93 -17.82
N GLN A 4 30.10 5.05 -17.86
CA GLN A 4 29.55 5.63 -16.62
C GLN A 4 28.47 4.68 -16.10
N PRO A 5 28.37 4.47 -14.77
CA PRO A 5 27.32 3.62 -14.21
C PRO A 5 25.95 4.27 -14.44
N ILE A 6 24.94 3.44 -14.72
CA ILE A 6 23.58 3.89 -15.09
C ILE A 6 22.94 4.81 -14.03
N PRO A 7 23.06 4.54 -12.71
CA PRO A 7 22.52 5.43 -11.68
C PRO A 7 23.06 6.87 -11.77
N GLN A 8 24.34 7.04 -12.11
CA GLN A 8 24.93 8.36 -12.28
C GLN A 8 24.43 9.08 -13.54
N ILE A 9 24.19 8.34 -14.62
CA ILE A 9 23.59 8.89 -15.85
C ILE A 9 22.16 9.33 -15.56
N LEU A 10 21.38 8.49 -14.87
CA LEU A 10 20.01 8.79 -14.47
C LEU A 10 19.94 10.02 -13.58
N TYR A 11 20.76 10.09 -12.54
CA TYR A 11 20.77 11.24 -11.64
C TYR A 11 21.05 12.55 -12.37
N LYS A 12 22.09 12.60 -13.22
CA LYS A 12 22.42 13.78 -14.04
C LYS A 12 21.28 14.17 -14.99
N PHE A 13 20.54 13.18 -15.49
CA PHE A 13 19.39 13.42 -16.35
C PHE A 13 18.17 13.96 -15.59
N LEU A 14 17.91 13.40 -14.41
CA LEU A 14 16.79 13.77 -13.54
C LEU A 14 17.00 15.14 -12.89
N PHE A 15 18.24 15.46 -12.53
CA PHE A 15 18.62 16.69 -11.82
C PHE A 15 19.80 17.35 -12.54
N PRO A 16 19.55 18.00 -13.69
CA PRO A 16 20.62 18.67 -14.45
C PRO A 16 21.20 19.87 -13.70
N ASN A 17 20.38 20.53 -12.87
CA ASN A 17 20.78 21.64 -12.00
C ASN A 17 20.18 21.39 -10.59
N PRO A 18 20.80 20.54 -9.76
CA PRO A 18 20.25 20.20 -8.44
C PRO A 18 20.25 21.44 -7.53
N GLY A 19 19.09 21.74 -6.97
CA GLY A 19 18.93 22.78 -5.96
C GLY A 19 19.20 22.27 -4.53
N PRO A 20 19.18 23.16 -3.52
CA PRO A 20 19.45 22.79 -2.13
C PRO A 20 18.41 21.84 -1.50
N LYS A 21 17.24 21.70 -2.12
CA LYS A 21 16.14 20.83 -1.68
C LYS A 21 16.05 19.54 -2.49
N ASP A 22 16.88 19.40 -3.52
CA ASP A 22 16.88 18.20 -4.35
C ASP A 22 17.82 17.15 -3.73
N PRO A 23 17.55 15.86 -3.93
CA PRO A 23 18.44 14.78 -3.49
C PRO A 23 19.85 14.96 -4.07
N ALA A 24 20.90 14.66 -3.31
CA ALA A 24 22.30 14.82 -3.72
C ALA A 24 22.85 13.64 -4.54
N SER A 25 22.15 12.50 -4.55
CA SER A 25 22.50 11.31 -5.31
C SER A 25 21.27 10.57 -5.85
N PHE A 26 21.49 9.58 -6.72
CA PHE A 26 20.41 8.69 -7.16
C PHE A 26 19.81 7.92 -5.98
N ASP A 27 20.66 7.35 -5.13
CA ASP A 27 20.23 6.56 -3.96
C ASP A 27 19.40 7.41 -2.99
N GLN A 28 19.77 8.67 -2.78
CA GLN A 28 18.97 9.59 -1.97
C GLN A 28 17.62 9.91 -2.63
N PHE A 29 17.57 10.02 -3.97
CA PHE A 29 16.30 10.15 -4.68
C PHE A 29 15.42 8.91 -4.54
N VAL A 30 16.01 7.70 -4.53
CA VAL A 30 15.28 6.46 -4.24
C VAL A 30 14.68 6.53 -2.83
N HIS A 31 15.51 6.70 -1.81
CA HIS A 31 15.06 6.65 -0.41
C HIS A 31 14.11 7.78 0.01
N GLU A 32 14.34 9.01 -0.45
CA GLU A 32 13.53 10.16 -0.02
C GLU A 32 12.25 10.35 -0.85
N VAL A 33 12.20 9.80 -2.07
CA VAL A 33 11.09 10.06 -3.00
C VAL A 33 10.46 8.77 -3.51
N LEU A 34 11.22 7.83 -4.05
CA LEU A 34 10.63 6.63 -4.67
C LEU A 34 10.14 5.62 -3.62
N ASP A 35 10.93 5.32 -2.60
CA ASP A 35 10.56 4.34 -1.56
C ASP A 35 9.26 4.73 -0.84
N PRO A 36 9.05 6.00 -0.41
CA PRO A 36 7.78 6.40 0.18
C PRO A 36 6.60 6.30 -0.79
N GLU A 37 6.80 6.65 -2.07
CA GLU A 37 5.76 6.57 -3.10
C GLU A 37 5.34 5.12 -3.34
N ILE A 38 6.29 4.19 -3.53
CA ILE A 38 5.97 2.79 -3.79
C ILE A 38 5.39 2.09 -2.56
N ARG A 39 5.90 2.38 -1.36
CA ARG A 39 5.35 1.84 -0.10
C ARG A 39 3.91 2.27 0.12
N THR A 40 3.57 3.52 -0.22
CA THR A 40 2.19 4.01 -0.20
C THR A 40 1.30 3.25 -1.18
N GLU A 41 1.79 3.02 -2.41
CA GLU A 41 1.05 2.25 -3.42
C GLU A 41 0.81 0.80 -2.96
N ILE A 42 1.82 0.13 -2.42
CA ILE A 42 1.71 -1.26 -1.97
C ILE A 42 0.73 -1.37 -0.81
N ALA A 43 0.84 -0.48 0.19
CA ALA A 43 -0.10 -0.45 1.30
C ALA A 43 -1.55 -0.25 0.83
N GLU A 44 -1.80 0.66 -0.12
CA GLU A 44 -3.13 0.85 -0.71
C GLU A 44 -3.61 -0.37 -1.52
N TRP A 45 -2.72 -1.02 -2.27
CA TRP A 45 -3.08 -2.11 -3.16
C TRP A 45 -3.34 -3.43 -2.44
N TYR A 46 -2.54 -3.75 -1.42
CA TYR A 46 -2.66 -4.95 -0.61
C TYR A 46 -3.46 -4.73 0.68
N ASN A 47 -3.93 -3.50 0.91
CA ASN A 47 -4.69 -3.12 2.10
C ASN A 47 -3.91 -3.43 3.40
N CYS A 48 -2.61 -3.09 3.41
CA CYS A 48 -1.76 -3.19 4.60
C CYS A 48 -2.14 -2.07 5.58
N HIS A 49 -2.39 -2.44 6.83
CA HIS A 49 -2.74 -1.52 7.91
C HIS A 49 -1.55 -1.24 8.84
N THR A 50 -0.56 -2.12 8.86
CA THR A 50 0.65 -1.96 9.68
C THR A 50 1.92 -1.91 8.83
N PRO A 51 3.01 -1.30 9.35
CA PRO A 51 4.32 -1.38 8.70
C PRO A 51 4.83 -2.81 8.58
N GLU A 52 4.54 -3.67 9.55
CA GLU A 52 4.96 -5.07 9.55
C GLU A 52 4.33 -5.85 8.40
N GLU A 53 3.01 -5.70 8.20
CA GLU A 53 2.29 -6.32 7.07
C GLU A 53 2.86 -5.86 5.72
N LEU A 54 3.33 -4.62 5.63
CA LEU A 54 3.88 -4.07 4.40
C LEU A 54 5.24 -4.69 4.05
N GLU A 55 6.11 -4.90 5.05
CA GLU A 55 7.45 -5.49 4.84
C GLU A 55 7.39 -6.98 4.45
N GLU A 56 6.29 -7.66 4.77
CA GLU A 56 6.07 -9.06 4.39
C GLU A 56 5.52 -9.23 2.97
N VAL A 57 5.17 -8.13 2.29
CA VAL A 57 4.63 -8.15 0.94
C VAL A 57 5.74 -7.91 -0.08
N TYR A 58 5.88 -8.86 -1.01
CA TYR A 58 6.84 -8.82 -2.12
C TYR A 58 6.09 -8.84 -3.47
N PRO A 59 5.58 -7.69 -3.97
CA PRO A 59 4.79 -7.61 -5.19
C PRO A 59 5.57 -7.98 -6.47
N GLY A 60 6.90 -7.87 -6.44
CA GLY A 60 7.75 -8.18 -7.58
C GLY A 60 7.51 -7.29 -8.80
N TRP A 61 7.19 -6.01 -8.61
CA TRP A 61 6.80 -5.15 -9.72
C TRP A 61 7.94 -4.87 -10.69
N ASP A 62 7.72 -5.24 -11.96
CA ASP A 62 8.68 -5.03 -13.04
C ASP A 62 8.52 -3.64 -13.65
N TYR A 63 9.56 -2.82 -13.52
CA TYR A 63 9.59 -1.46 -14.06
C TYR A 63 9.78 -1.42 -15.58
N ALA A 64 9.88 -2.57 -16.27
CA ALA A 64 9.74 -2.70 -17.71
C ALA A 64 8.28 -2.96 -18.16
N ASP A 65 7.38 -3.38 -17.25
CA ASP A 65 5.98 -3.63 -17.57
C ASP A 65 5.18 -2.32 -17.69
N SER A 66 4.42 -2.16 -18.78
CA SER A 66 3.58 -0.99 -19.01
C SER A 66 2.48 -0.78 -17.98
N ASN A 67 1.91 -1.84 -17.41
CA ASN A 67 0.83 -1.76 -16.41
C ASN A 67 1.35 -1.22 -15.08
N VAL A 68 2.49 -1.76 -14.63
CA VAL A 68 3.20 -1.29 -13.43
C VAL A 68 3.57 0.18 -13.60
N ARG A 69 4.17 0.54 -14.75
CA ARG A 69 4.51 1.94 -15.05
C ARG A 69 3.29 2.85 -15.05
N MET A 70 2.19 2.43 -15.67
CA MET A 70 0.95 3.22 -15.73
C MET A 70 0.42 3.51 -14.34
N ARG A 71 0.41 2.49 -13.48
CA ARG A 71 -0.01 2.59 -12.08
C ARG A 71 0.87 3.57 -11.29
N LEU A 72 2.17 3.30 -11.25
CA LEU A 72 3.13 4.11 -10.48
C LEU A 72 3.33 5.53 -11.06
N SER A 73 2.96 5.76 -12.32
CA SER A 73 3.00 7.08 -12.94
C SER A 73 2.07 8.12 -12.30
N ARG A 74 1.16 7.72 -11.39
CA ARG A 74 0.38 8.67 -10.58
C ARG A 74 1.24 9.47 -9.59
N TYR A 75 2.39 8.92 -9.19
CA TYR A 75 3.33 9.58 -8.31
C TYR A 75 4.39 10.38 -9.08
N LYS A 76 4.82 11.51 -8.51
CA LYS A 76 5.65 12.49 -9.23
C LYS A 76 7.08 11.98 -9.43
N GLY A 77 7.66 11.32 -8.43
CA GLY A 77 9.00 10.72 -8.49
C GLY A 77 9.06 9.63 -9.56
N HIS A 78 8.16 8.65 -9.46
CA HIS A 78 8.06 7.57 -10.44
C HIS A 78 7.76 8.06 -11.86
N ASN A 79 6.83 9.01 -12.05
CA ASN A 79 6.57 9.59 -13.37
C ASN A 79 7.82 10.22 -13.99
N LYS A 80 8.61 10.93 -13.16
CA LYS A 80 9.87 11.54 -13.58
C LYS A 80 10.92 10.49 -13.95
N LEU A 81 11.00 9.41 -13.16
CA LEU A 81 11.90 8.28 -13.40
C LEU A 81 11.57 7.56 -14.72
N PHE A 82 10.32 7.19 -14.95
CA PHE A 82 9.93 6.49 -16.19
C PHE A 82 10.18 7.33 -17.44
N LYS A 83 9.91 8.64 -17.37
CA LYS A 83 10.28 9.56 -18.45
C LYS A 83 11.79 9.61 -18.69
N ALA A 84 12.61 9.44 -17.66
CA ALA A 84 14.06 9.36 -17.81
C ALA A 84 14.48 8.03 -18.47
N PHE A 85 13.88 6.91 -18.08
CA PHE A 85 14.11 5.62 -18.73
C PHE A 85 13.82 5.68 -20.23
N ASP A 86 12.65 6.22 -20.60
CA ASP A 86 12.21 6.29 -21.99
C ASP A 86 13.08 7.26 -22.81
N LYS A 87 13.48 8.40 -22.24
CA LYS A 87 14.33 9.37 -22.93
C LYS A 87 15.78 8.91 -23.09
N LEU A 88 16.29 8.14 -22.14
CA LEU A 88 17.61 7.52 -22.23
C LEU A 88 17.61 6.23 -23.08
N GLY A 89 16.43 5.69 -23.39
CA GLY A 89 16.27 4.47 -24.18
C GLY A 89 16.81 3.24 -23.44
N LEU A 90 16.66 3.19 -22.11
CA LEU A 90 17.17 2.07 -21.32
C LEU A 90 16.41 0.79 -21.64
N SER A 91 17.16 -0.29 -21.83
CA SER A 91 16.58 -1.63 -21.98
C SER A 91 16.00 -2.15 -20.66
N ALA A 92 15.11 -3.15 -20.74
CA ALA A 92 14.55 -3.80 -19.56
C ALA A 92 15.65 -4.34 -18.62
N HIS A 93 16.73 -4.91 -19.18
CA HIS A 93 17.86 -5.40 -18.39
C HIS A 93 18.58 -4.26 -17.64
N GLU A 94 18.81 -3.13 -18.30
CA GLU A 94 19.43 -1.97 -17.67
C GLU A 94 18.56 -1.38 -16.57
N ILE A 95 17.24 -1.33 -16.77
CA ILE A 95 16.28 -0.89 -15.75
C ILE A 95 16.36 -1.83 -14.53
N ASN A 96 16.25 -3.14 -14.75
CA ASN A 96 16.28 -4.12 -13.67
C ASN A 96 17.63 -4.17 -12.93
N SER A 97 18.73 -3.73 -13.57
CA SER A 97 20.02 -3.60 -12.89
C SER A 97 20.14 -2.42 -11.92
N VAL A 98 19.20 -1.48 -11.97
CA VAL A 98 19.20 -0.24 -11.16
C VAL A 98 18.06 -0.23 -10.14
N VAL A 99 16.97 -0.93 -10.45
CA VAL A 99 15.76 -0.98 -9.64
C VAL A 99 15.90 -2.11 -8.61
N THR A 100 16.49 -1.79 -7.45
CA THR A 100 16.84 -2.74 -6.39
C THR A 100 16.29 -2.33 -5.03
N TRP A 101 15.07 -1.77 -5.00
CA TRP A 101 14.41 -1.29 -3.79
C TRP A 101 13.11 -2.05 -3.52
N HIS A 102 12.50 -1.78 -2.36
CA HIS A 102 11.30 -2.47 -1.91
C HIS A 102 10.17 -2.41 -2.94
N GLY A 103 9.43 -3.50 -3.08
CA GLY A 103 8.29 -3.63 -3.97
C GLY A 103 8.63 -4.07 -5.39
N THR A 104 9.91 -4.08 -5.74
CA THR A 104 10.38 -4.30 -7.11
C THR A 104 10.68 -5.78 -7.38
N ARG A 105 10.78 -6.15 -8.65
CA ARG A 105 11.10 -7.52 -9.05
C ARG A 105 12.41 -8.03 -8.43
N TRP A 106 13.40 -7.15 -8.26
CA TRP A 106 14.68 -7.51 -7.66
C TRP A 106 14.54 -8.02 -6.22
N GLU A 107 13.72 -7.36 -5.40
CA GLU A 107 13.52 -7.76 -4.00
C GLU A 107 12.84 -9.12 -3.90
N LEU A 108 11.84 -9.40 -4.75
CA LEU A 108 11.22 -10.71 -4.82
C LEU A 108 12.23 -11.79 -5.23
N GLU A 109 13.04 -11.53 -6.26
CA GLU A 109 14.07 -12.47 -6.72
C GLU A 109 15.13 -12.74 -5.63
N ASP A 110 15.53 -11.72 -4.88
CA ASP A 110 16.48 -11.82 -3.77
C ASP A 110 15.90 -12.63 -2.60
N TRP A 111 14.67 -12.32 -2.18
CA TRP A 111 13.94 -13.08 -1.17
C TRP A 111 13.73 -14.54 -1.58
N GLU A 112 13.35 -14.82 -2.83
CA GLU A 112 13.21 -16.19 -3.34
C GLU A 112 14.53 -16.95 -3.34
N ALA A 113 15.64 -16.29 -3.68
CA ALA A 113 16.97 -16.89 -3.63
C ALA A 113 17.41 -17.23 -2.20
N GLU A 114 17.13 -16.35 -1.23
CA GLU A 114 17.40 -16.59 0.18
C GLU A 114 16.49 -17.67 0.77
N ALA A 115 15.18 -17.60 0.52
CA ALA A 115 14.19 -18.56 1.01
C ALA A 115 14.36 -19.94 0.36
N GLY A 116 14.73 -20.01 -0.92
CA GLY A 116 15.09 -21.25 -1.60
C GLY A 116 16.32 -21.92 -0.97
N SER A 117 17.33 -21.13 -0.59
CA SER A 117 18.51 -21.59 0.14
C SER A 117 18.17 -22.08 1.56
N ILE A 118 17.17 -21.47 2.22
CA ILE A 118 16.65 -21.93 3.51
C ILE A 118 15.86 -23.24 3.38
N ARG A 119 15.07 -23.40 2.30
CA ARG A 119 14.32 -24.64 2.04
C ARG A 119 15.21 -25.85 1.71
N ASP A 120 16.39 -25.62 1.15
CA ASP A 120 17.41 -26.64 0.93
C ASP A 120 18.30 -26.89 2.17
N ARG A 121 18.09 -26.16 3.27
CA ARG A 121 18.72 -26.45 4.57
C ARG A 121 17.98 -27.61 5.24
N ASP A 122 18.75 -28.62 5.65
CA ASP A 122 18.33 -29.90 6.24
C ASP A 122 16.98 -29.84 7.03
N PRO A 123 15.94 -30.60 6.62
CA PRO A 123 14.67 -30.71 7.33
C PRO A 123 14.80 -31.14 8.80
N SER A 124 15.94 -31.71 9.21
CA SER A 124 16.19 -32.13 10.59
C SER A 124 16.25 -30.97 11.59
N ILE A 125 16.21 -29.71 11.15
CA ILE A 125 16.23 -28.54 12.04
C ILE A 125 14.82 -28.13 12.52
N TYR A 126 13.76 -28.66 11.91
CA TYR A 126 12.36 -28.37 12.26
C TYR A 126 11.68 -29.50 13.05
N ASP A 127 12.42 -30.54 13.46
CA ASP A 127 11.87 -31.74 14.11
C ASP A 127 11.76 -31.61 15.65
N GLU A 128 11.56 -30.38 16.15
CA GLU A 128 11.14 -30.12 17.54
C GLU A 128 9.92 -29.17 17.51
N VAL A 129 8.82 -29.62 16.90
CA VAL A 129 7.50 -29.11 17.26
C VAL A 129 7.00 -29.96 18.44
N GLU A 130 7.05 -29.39 19.65
CA GLU A 130 6.32 -29.94 20.79
C GLU A 130 4.83 -29.94 20.43
N ASP A 131 4.24 -31.13 20.41
CA ASP A 131 2.79 -31.35 20.27
C ASP A 131 2.10 -30.72 21.49
N TYR A 132 1.59 -29.49 21.34
CA TYR A 132 0.72 -28.89 22.34
C TYR A 132 -0.68 -29.49 22.13
N ASP A 133 -1.00 -30.52 22.91
CA ASP A 133 -2.37 -30.98 23.13
C ASP A 133 -3.20 -29.79 23.63
N TYR A 134 -4.01 -29.21 22.75
CA TYR A 134 -5.13 -28.37 23.15
C TYR A 134 -6.20 -29.30 23.73
N ASP A 135 -6.31 -29.33 25.06
CA ASP A 135 -7.49 -29.85 25.76
C ASP A 135 -8.71 -29.05 25.29
N ASP A 136 -9.47 -29.65 24.38
CA ASP A 136 -10.81 -29.24 23.97
C ASP A 136 -11.79 -29.68 25.05
N GLU A 137 -11.90 -28.91 26.14
CA GLU A 137 -13.00 -29.05 27.08
C GLU A 137 -14.27 -28.53 26.39
N GLU A 138 -15.06 -29.46 25.82
CA GLU A 138 -16.44 -29.20 25.41
C GLU A 138 -17.27 -28.75 26.63
N GLU A 139 -17.62 -27.46 26.70
CA GLU A 139 -18.72 -27.00 27.57
C GLU A 139 -20.05 -27.27 26.86
N GLU A 140 -20.78 -28.25 27.41
CA GLU A 140 -22.12 -28.67 27.00
C GLU A 140 -23.16 -27.53 27.07
N GLU A 141 -24.09 -27.56 26.11
CA GLU A 141 -25.26 -26.71 25.99
C GLU A 141 -26.23 -26.87 27.18
N GLU A 142 -26.70 -25.77 27.77
CA GLU A 142 -27.97 -25.74 28.50
C GLU A 142 -28.96 -24.83 27.77
N GLU A 143 -29.91 -25.46 27.06
CA GLU A 143 -31.16 -24.86 26.61
C GLU A 143 -32.09 -24.65 27.82
N GLU A 144 -32.55 -23.41 28.05
CA GLU A 144 -33.80 -23.18 28.79
C GLU A 144 -34.79 -22.43 27.88
N GLU A 145 -35.77 -23.19 27.37
CA GLU A 145 -37.04 -22.64 26.91
C GLU A 145 -37.90 -22.26 28.13
N GLU A 146 -38.45 -21.03 28.14
CA GLU A 146 -39.75 -20.81 28.77
C GLU A 146 -40.69 -20.02 27.83
N GLU A 147 -41.75 -20.74 27.46
CA GLU A 147 -42.93 -20.31 26.72
C GLU A 147 -43.95 -19.63 27.64
N GLY A 148 -44.57 -18.53 27.17
CA GLY A 148 -45.99 -18.27 27.40
C GLY A 148 -46.38 -17.09 28.31
N GLY A 149 -47.13 -16.13 27.76
CA GLY A 149 -47.86 -15.14 28.56
C GLY A 149 -48.48 -13.99 27.78
N GLU A 150 -49.74 -14.17 27.37
CA GLU A 150 -50.52 -13.31 26.47
C GLU A 150 -51.14 -12.06 27.13
N ALA A 151 -51.28 -11.00 26.30
CA ALA A 151 -52.37 -10.01 26.21
C ALA A 151 -52.74 -9.04 27.38
N GLY A 152 -52.87 -7.75 27.05
CA GLY A 152 -53.88 -6.89 27.71
C GLY A 152 -53.73 -5.36 27.72
N VAL A 153 -54.16 -4.70 26.63
CA VAL A 153 -54.96 -3.45 26.52
C VAL A 153 -54.74 -2.22 27.46
N ALA A 154 -54.64 -1.03 26.82
CA ALA A 154 -55.29 0.28 27.13
C ALA A 154 -54.30 1.47 27.08
N ALA A 155 -54.29 2.28 26.02
CA ALA A 155 -55.10 3.50 25.81
C ALA A 155 -54.53 4.78 26.47
N ALA A 156 -54.10 5.76 25.67
CA ALA A 156 -54.76 7.09 25.55
C ALA A 156 -53.85 8.20 24.96
N ARG A 157 -54.28 8.72 23.81
CA ARG A 157 -54.53 10.14 23.45
C ARG A 157 -53.41 11.20 23.42
N GLY A 158 -53.43 11.94 22.31
CA GLY A 158 -53.04 13.36 22.18
C GLY A 158 -52.40 13.64 20.81
N GLU A 159 -53.11 13.56 19.69
CA GLU A 159 -53.81 14.68 19.00
C GLU A 159 -53.05 16.02 18.97
N GLY A 160 -52.74 16.51 17.76
CA GLY A 160 -52.25 17.88 17.52
C GLY A 160 -51.72 18.14 16.11
N ALA A 161 -52.60 18.14 15.11
CA ALA A 161 -52.38 18.79 13.80
C ALA A 161 -52.19 20.33 14.01
N THR A 162 -51.60 21.16 13.15
CA THR A 162 -51.85 21.43 11.72
C THR A 162 -50.81 22.41 11.14
N GLN A 163 -50.42 22.18 9.89
CA GLN A 163 -50.19 23.10 8.75
C GLN A 163 -49.94 24.62 8.91
N GLY A 164 -49.03 25.13 8.05
CA GLY A 164 -48.95 26.52 7.57
C GLY A 164 -47.55 26.83 7.03
N SER A 165 -47.20 26.54 5.77
CA SER A 165 -47.45 27.33 4.54
C SER A 165 -46.77 28.71 4.51
N VAL A 166 -45.79 28.84 3.59
CA VAL A 166 -45.32 30.03 2.82
C VAL A 166 -44.72 31.22 3.62
N THR A 167 -43.74 32.02 3.18
CA THR A 167 -43.13 32.38 1.89
C THR A 167 -41.68 32.88 2.09
N ASN A 168 -40.82 32.54 1.13
CA ASN A 168 -39.80 33.37 0.46
C ASN A 168 -39.59 34.85 0.89
N THR A 169 -38.35 35.27 1.13
CA THR A 169 -37.76 36.53 0.62
C THR A 169 -36.23 36.58 0.74
N ASN A 170 -35.59 36.86 -0.40
CA ASN A 170 -34.21 37.31 -0.60
C ASN A 170 -33.75 38.41 0.39
N ARG A 171 -32.44 38.48 0.68
CA ARG A 171 -31.51 39.46 0.06
C ARG A 171 -30.11 39.45 0.70
N SER A 172 -29.15 39.54 -0.20
CA SER A 172 -27.69 39.73 -0.12
C SER A 172 -27.19 40.83 0.81
N THR A 173 -25.92 40.69 1.23
CA THR A 173 -24.78 41.66 1.28
C THR A 173 -23.78 41.17 2.34
N SER A 174 -22.46 41.25 2.27
CA SER A 174 -21.45 41.73 1.33
C SER A 174 -20.09 41.38 1.97
N GLY A 175 -19.05 41.16 1.16
CA GLY A 175 -17.70 40.78 1.57
C GLY A 175 -16.87 41.84 2.31
N PRO A 176 -15.63 41.50 2.68
CA PRO A 176 -14.82 42.20 3.69
C PRO A 176 -13.86 43.25 3.06
N PRO A 177 -13.27 44.13 3.89
CA PRO A 177 -12.04 44.83 3.56
C PRO A 177 -10.79 43.95 3.76
#